data_AF-A0A7S1IAT8-F1
#
_entry.id   AF-A0A7S1IAT8-F1
#
_cell.length_a   1.000
_cell.length_b   1.000
_cell.length_c   1.000
_cell.angle_alpha   90.00
_cell.angle_beta   90.00
_cell.angle_gamma   90.00
#
_symmetry.space_group_name_H-M   'P 1'
#
loop_
_entity.id
_entity.type
_entity.pdbx_description
1 polymer ?
#
loop_
_entity_poly.entity_id
_entity_poly.type
_entity_poly.pdbx_seq_one_letter_code
_entity_poly.pdbx_strand_id
1 'polypeptide(L)'
;MEEDAFVYDQFMDQPDKLPQDVQLDKMAKFTSNYSDQLTEMERTLDETAGEMWDPWNDSVGLDLHPQTKESIEEVMGDGTKDNKCFFKLTLGFTTIVSELHDLVAEAQDRLLPALLIFGDQPDGRSLEDGEVQLCFGRILPLLLDVWKFCDRTYTVVQNLVRQLASLYSPKFKKKSQLTAYQAVHFVPVWAALADALGILVALDEVIQQNEAFSTSATVYKRMMRNVRNGPEKYGTDLSTAKRFEYLMLKLEGDLMDDLIFQNCLDRDYEHPSNDIHVHGNPIFQEEFQRALQIQFQYLSKGLGQPYETDKRHKIIGFCGLFAMYGAFFADKAPKDSEARKLFKSVWECLQKRLPVIHLGGDLQFSPCEWLARKVSVVANAVIKDPPKEIHAAKRAFLTQMEGVFEGQVNRLYADVVAWSSRLESKCGQDLEGAAA
;
A
#
# COMPACT_ATOMS: atom_id res chain seq x y z
N MET A 1 -67.11 35.35 30.54
CA MET A 1 -67.09 36.27 31.69
C MET A 1 -66.83 35.43 32.92
N GLU A 2 -65.74 35.53 33.65
CA GLU A 2 -64.55 36.39 33.70
C GLU A 2 -63.60 35.58 34.60
N GLU A 3 -62.59 34.93 34.02
CA GLU A 3 -61.21 35.39 33.83
C GLU A 3 -60.42 35.52 35.14
N ASP A 4 -59.80 34.36 35.43
CA ASP A 4 -58.50 34.13 36.04
C ASP A 4 -58.17 34.84 37.36
N ALA A 5 -58.42 34.05 38.41
CA ALA A 5 -57.98 34.26 39.77
C ALA A 5 -56.50 34.66 39.86
N PHE A 6 -56.25 35.69 40.67
CA PHE A 6 -54.93 36.11 41.12
C PHE A 6 -54.09 34.90 41.58
N VAL A 7 -53.16 34.47 40.74
CA VAL A 7 -52.06 33.58 41.12
C VAL A 7 -51.13 34.43 41.99
N TYR A 8 -51.17 34.17 43.30
CA TYR A 8 -50.13 34.64 44.21
C TYR A 8 -48.78 34.14 43.68
N ASP A 9 -47.84 35.05 43.46
CA ASP A 9 -46.43 34.70 43.22
C ASP A 9 -46.04 33.66 44.27
N GLN A 10 -45.67 32.47 43.79
CA GLN A 10 -45.06 31.48 44.65
C GLN A 10 -43.87 32.16 45.31
N PHE A 11 -43.94 32.28 46.63
CA PHE A 11 -42.80 32.65 47.46
C PHE A 11 -41.61 31.84 46.96
N MET A 12 -40.64 32.54 46.36
CA MET A 12 -39.39 31.96 45.91
C MET A 12 -38.63 31.52 47.16
N ASP A 13 -38.87 30.30 47.60
CA ASP A 13 -38.15 29.60 48.66
C ASP A 13 -36.75 29.15 48.18
N GLN A 14 -36.03 30.04 47.49
CA GLN A 14 -34.58 29.95 47.36
C GLN A 14 -34.00 31.37 47.52
N PRO A 15 -33.13 31.61 48.51
CA PRO A 15 -32.51 32.92 48.70
C PRO A 15 -31.77 33.31 47.42
N ASP A 16 -31.90 34.59 47.03
CA ASP A 16 -31.15 35.20 45.93
C ASP A 16 -29.68 34.77 46.03
N LYS A 17 -29.28 33.78 45.22
CA LYS A 17 -27.88 33.37 45.11
C LYS A 17 -27.10 34.63 44.79
N LEU A 18 -26.07 34.96 45.59
CA LEU A 18 -25.28 36.15 45.28
C LEU A 18 -24.76 36.00 43.85
N PRO A 19 -24.59 37.09 43.09
CA PRO A 19 -24.06 37.02 41.72
C PRO A 19 -22.73 36.23 41.65
N GLN A 20 -21.97 36.23 42.75
CA GLN A 20 -20.77 35.42 42.95
C GLN A 20 -21.05 33.91 42.96
N ASP A 21 -22.10 33.46 43.64
CA ASP A 21 -22.48 32.04 43.70
C ASP A 21 -22.96 31.52 42.34
N VAL A 22 -23.67 32.37 41.57
CA VAL A 22 -24.07 32.04 40.19
C VAL A 22 -22.84 31.95 39.27
N GLN A 23 -21.84 32.82 39.47
CA GLN A 23 -20.57 32.79 38.73
C GLN A 23 -19.75 31.54 39.08
N LEU A 24 -19.72 31.16 40.36
CA LEU A 24 -19.07 29.95 40.86
C LEU A 24 -19.74 28.69 40.32
N ASP A 25 -21.07 28.62 40.28
CA ASP A 25 -21.81 27.52 39.67
C ASP A 25 -21.50 27.39 38.16
N LYS A 26 -21.33 28.52 37.45
CA LYS A 26 -20.93 28.53 36.04
C LYS A 26 -19.49 28.05 35.86
N MET A 27 -18.55 28.50 36.70
CA MET A 27 -17.18 28.01 36.68
C MET A 27 -17.12 26.53 37.00
N ALA A 28 -17.82 26.05 38.04
CA ALA A 28 -17.88 24.64 38.39
C ALA A 28 -18.41 23.77 37.25
N LYS A 29 -19.47 24.22 36.57
CA LYS A 29 -19.98 23.55 35.36
C LYS A 29 -18.99 23.57 34.21
N PHE A 30 -18.30 24.69 33.98
CA PHE A 30 -17.26 24.77 32.95
C PHE A 30 -16.10 23.81 33.26
N THR A 31 -15.60 23.80 34.50
CA THR A 31 -14.51 22.93 34.92
C THR A 31 -14.92 21.45 34.87
N SER A 32 -16.17 21.12 35.24
CA SER A 32 -16.70 19.76 35.09
C SER A 32 -16.74 19.34 33.63
N ASN A 33 -17.34 20.15 32.76
CA ASN A 33 -17.42 19.84 31.33
C ASN A 33 -16.03 19.73 30.69
N TYR A 34 -15.08 20.57 31.12
CA TYR A 34 -13.70 20.51 30.63
C TYR A 34 -12.96 19.27 31.16
N SER A 35 -13.21 18.87 32.41
CA SER A 35 -12.70 17.62 32.97
C SER A 35 -13.26 16.41 32.22
N ASP A 36 -14.55 16.42 31.88
CA ASP A 36 -15.19 15.34 31.12
C ASP A 36 -14.61 15.26 29.69
N GLN A 37 -14.33 16.40 29.05
CA GLN A 37 -13.64 16.45 27.76
C GLN A 37 -12.22 15.90 27.84
N LEU A 38 -11.45 16.27 28.86
CA LEU A 38 -10.10 15.74 29.08
C LEU A 38 -10.12 14.23 29.33
N THR A 39 -11.08 13.75 30.12
CA THR A 39 -11.22 12.31 30.42
C THR A 39 -11.59 11.51 29.17
N GLU A 40 -12.45 12.06 28.30
CA GLU A 40 -12.77 11.40 27.03
C GLU A 40 -11.59 11.43 26.05
N MET A 41 -10.80 12.52 26.02
CA MET A 41 -9.55 12.57 25.26
C MET A 41 -8.56 11.52 25.77
N GLU A 42 -8.38 11.39 27.09
CA GLU A 42 -7.51 10.40 27.72
C GLU A 42 -7.97 8.97 27.41
N ARG A 43 -9.27 8.68 27.52
CA ARG A 43 -9.84 7.37 27.16
C ARG A 43 -9.65 7.04 25.68
N THR A 44 -9.77 8.03 24.81
CA THR A 44 -9.56 7.86 23.36
C THR A 44 -8.09 7.58 23.05
N LEU A 45 -7.17 8.18 23.80
CA LEU A 45 -5.73 7.95 23.66
C LEU A 45 -5.34 6.54 24.15
N ASP A 46 -5.86 6.11 25.30
CA ASP A 46 -5.58 4.79 25.89
C ASP A 46 -6.09 3.62 25.04
N GLU A 47 -7.26 3.78 24.39
CA GLU A 47 -7.83 2.72 23.52
C GLU A 47 -7.04 2.53 22.21
N THR A 48 -6.25 3.50 21.76
CA THR A 48 -5.40 3.39 20.54
C THR A 48 -3.93 3.09 20.80
N ALA A 49 -3.46 3.13 22.05
CA ALA A 49 -2.05 2.94 22.39
C ALA A 49 -1.55 1.47 22.36
N GLY A 50 -2.38 0.50 21.99
CA GLY A 50 -2.09 -0.90 22.29
C GLY A 50 -2.48 -1.91 21.23
N GLU A 51 -1.75 -1.97 20.11
CA GLU A 51 -1.68 -3.22 19.31
C GLU A 51 -0.28 -3.57 18.73
N MET A 52 0.74 -2.69 18.78
CA MET A 52 2.00 -2.93 18.04
C MET A 52 3.31 -2.94 18.84
N TRP A 53 3.30 -2.69 20.16
CA TRP A 53 4.53 -2.73 20.95
C TRP A 53 4.53 -3.92 21.91
N ASP A 54 5.45 -4.88 21.71
CA ASP A 54 5.68 -5.99 22.64
C ASP A 54 6.79 -5.59 23.64
N PRO A 55 6.47 -5.29 24.92
CA PRO A 55 7.46 -4.87 25.89
C PRO A 55 8.56 -5.91 26.17
N TRP A 56 8.35 -7.16 25.76
CA TRP A 56 9.30 -8.25 25.96
C TRP A 56 10.27 -8.45 24.78
N ASN A 57 9.96 -7.93 23.60
CA ASN A 57 10.81 -8.05 22.40
C ASN A 57 11.31 -6.70 21.85
N ASP A 58 10.56 -5.62 22.06
CA ASP A 58 10.86 -4.30 21.49
C ASP A 58 11.43 -3.34 22.54
N SER A 59 12.71 -3.00 22.42
CA SER A 59 13.40 -2.14 23.39
C SER A 59 12.91 -0.68 23.38
N VAL A 60 12.36 -0.21 22.24
CA VAL A 60 11.73 1.10 22.07
C VAL A 60 10.64 1.00 21.01
N GLY A 61 9.39 1.34 21.36
CA GLY A 61 8.28 1.54 20.42
C GLY A 61 8.03 3.03 20.21
N LEU A 62 8.15 3.52 18.98
CA LEU A 62 7.75 4.86 18.60
C LEU A 62 6.54 4.77 17.68
N ASP A 63 5.35 5.01 18.24
CA ASP A 63 4.17 5.21 17.41
C ASP A 63 4.19 6.62 16.84
N LEU A 64 4.26 6.70 15.50
CA LEU A 64 4.24 7.95 14.76
C LEU A 64 2.90 8.17 14.04
N HIS A 65 1.89 7.33 14.30
CA HIS A 65 0.57 7.54 13.74
C HIS A 65 -0.05 8.80 14.34
N PRO A 66 -0.61 9.69 13.50
CA PRO A 66 -1.32 10.86 13.99
C PRO A 66 -2.54 10.43 14.81
N GLN A 67 -2.52 10.72 16.11
CA GLN A 67 -3.57 10.33 17.07
C GLN A 67 -4.88 11.11 16.89
N THR A 68 -4.89 12.14 16.03
CA THR A 68 -6.05 12.98 15.76
C THR A 68 -6.94 12.39 14.66
N LYS A 69 -8.18 12.02 15.00
CA LYS A 69 -9.25 11.62 14.06
C LYS A 69 -9.87 12.83 13.34
N GLU A 70 -9.07 13.80 12.92
CA GLU A 70 -9.56 14.95 12.16
C GLU A 70 -9.87 14.52 10.73
N SER A 71 -11.02 14.95 10.21
CA SER A 71 -11.34 14.74 8.81
C SER A 71 -10.40 15.54 7.91
N ILE A 72 -10.12 15.06 6.69
CA ILE A 72 -9.25 15.76 5.72
C ILE A 72 -9.75 17.21 5.49
N GLU A 73 -11.07 17.43 5.55
CA GLU A 73 -11.69 18.75 5.41
C GLU A 73 -11.35 19.70 6.57
N GLU A 74 -11.26 19.19 7.80
CA GLU A 74 -10.90 19.96 8.99
C GLU A 74 -9.41 20.32 8.97
N VAL A 75 -8.54 19.37 8.59
CA VAL A 75 -7.08 19.60 8.46
C VAL A 75 -6.76 20.69 7.44
N MET A 76 -7.52 20.78 6.35
CA MET A 76 -7.33 21.84 5.35
C MET A 76 -7.79 23.23 5.82
N GLY A 77 -8.59 23.31 6.88
CA GLY A 77 -9.10 24.55 7.48
C GLY A 77 -10.02 25.38 6.56
N ASP A 78 -10.60 26.45 7.11
CA ASP A 78 -11.56 27.29 6.37
C ASP A 78 -10.92 28.15 5.28
N GLY A 79 -9.63 28.52 5.42
CA GLY A 79 -8.93 29.37 4.45
C GLY A 79 -8.63 28.71 3.10
N THR A 80 -8.68 27.37 3.00
CA THR A 80 -8.52 26.66 1.72
C THR A 80 -9.81 26.60 0.91
N LYS A 81 -10.98 26.82 1.55
CA LYS A 81 -12.31 26.79 0.91
C LYS A 81 -12.54 27.98 -0.03
N ASP A 82 -11.78 29.07 0.12
CA ASP A 82 -11.85 30.25 -0.75
C ASP A 82 -11.45 29.92 -2.19
N ASN A 83 -10.45 29.06 -2.38
CA ASN A 83 -10.08 28.54 -3.69
C ASN A 83 -10.74 27.18 -3.94
N LYS A 84 -11.97 27.24 -4.46
CA LYS A 84 -12.80 26.06 -4.73
C LYS A 84 -12.11 25.00 -5.61
N CYS A 85 -11.28 25.41 -6.57
CA CYS A 85 -10.56 24.47 -7.43
C CYS A 85 -9.45 23.74 -6.65
N PHE A 86 -8.65 24.49 -5.89
CA PHE A 86 -7.61 23.92 -5.03
C PHE A 86 -8.23 22.97 -4.01
N PHE A 87 -9.24 23.41 -3.27
CA PHE A 87 -9.93 22.59 -2.27
C PHE A 87 -10.44 21.28 -2.85
N LYS A 88 -11.14 21.31 -4.00
CA LYS A 88 -11.67 20.09 -4.63
C LYS A 88 -10.58 19.15 -5.12
N LEU A 89 -9.51 19.68 -5.72
CA LEU A 89 -8.40 18.85 -6.19
C LEU A 89 -7.63 18.22 -5.03
N THR A 90 -7.31 19.01 -4.01
CA THR A 90 -6.62 18.54 -2.81
C THR A 90 -7.47 17.50 -2.09
N LEU A 91 -8.75 17.79 -1.79
CA LEU A 91 -9.64 16.83 -1.16
C LEU A 91 -9.77 15.54 -1.98
N GLY A 92 -10.03 15.66 -3.29
CA GLY A 92 -10.20 14.51 -4.17
C GLY A 92 -8.98 13.61 -4.21
N PHE A 93 -7.79 14.17 -4.43
CA PHE A 93 -6.55 13.38 -4.46
C PHE A 93 -6.13 12.87 -3.08
N THR A 94 -6.26 13.67 -2.03
CA THR A 94 -5.88 13.23 -0.67
C THR A 94 -6.76 12.08 -0.22
N THR A 95 -8.09 12.12 -0.45
CA THR A 95 -8.98 11.00 -0.11
C THR A 95 -8.58 9.72 -0.85
N ILE A 96 -8.26 9.80 -2.14
CA ILE A 96 -7.84 8.63 -2.92
C ILE A 96 -6.46 8.13 -2.45
N VAL A 97 -5.53 9.03 -2.14
CA VAL A 97 -4.20 8.66 -1.62
C VAL A 97 -4.31 7.97 -0.26
N SER A 98 -5.14 8.49 0.65
CA SER A 98 -5.43 7.84 1.93
C SER A 98 -5.98 6.43 1.71
N GLU A 99 -6.96 6.28 0.81
CA GLU A 99 -7.53 4.98 0.50
C GLU A 99 -6.50 4.00 -0.09
N LEU A 100 -5.59 4.47 -0.95
CA LEU A 100 -4.49 3.64 -1.46
C LEU A 100 -3.52 3.23 -0.35
N HIS A 101 -3.21 4.12 0.59
CA HIS A 101 -2.37 3.77 1.74
C HIS A 101 -3.04 2.72 2.63
N ASP A 102 -4.35 2.84 2.88
CA ASP A 102 -5.11 1.85 3.66
C ASP A 102 -5.08 0.47 2.98
N LEU A 103 -5.23 0.43 1.66
CA LEU A 103 -5.13 -0.82 0.89
C LEU A 103 -3.70 -1.40 0.92
N VAL A 104 -2.68 -0.55 0.84
CA VAL A 104 -1.28 -1.00 0.95
C VAL A 104 -1.01 -1.60 2.33
N ALA A 105 -1.46 -0.93 3.39
CA ALA A 105 -1.33 -1.41 4.76
C ALA A 105 -2.08 -2.74 4.97
N GLU A 106 -3.33 -2.85 4.51
CA GLU A 106 -4.11 -4.09 4.60
C GLU A 106 -3.36 -5.27 3.95
N ALA A 107 -2.76 -5.06 2.78
CA ALA A 107 -2.03 -6.12 2.11
C ALA A 107 -0.72 -6.48 2.81
N GLN A 108 0.02 -5.50 3.33
CA GLN A 108 1.30 -5.71 4.02
C GLN A 108 1.11 -6.41 5.37
N ASP A 109 0.09 -6.01 6.13
CA ASP A 109 -0.09 -6.47 7.51
C ASP A 109 -0.89 -7.79 7.57
N ARG A 110 -1.81 -8.01 6.62
CA ARG A 110 -2.74 -9.16 6.65
C ARG A 110 -2.52 -10.16 5.53
N LEU A 111 -2.49 -9.72 4.27
CA LEU A 111 -2.60 -10.63 3.12
C LEU A 111 -1.26 -11.28 2.76
N LEU A 112 -0.20 -10.50 2.58
CA LEU A 112 1.12 -10.99 2.20
C LEU A 112 1.70 -11.98 3.23
N PRO A 113 1.70 -11.70 4.55
CA PRO A 113 2.21 -12.65 5.54
C PRO A 113 1.47 -14.00 5.50
N ALA A 114 0.15 -13.96 5.36
CA ALA A 114 -0.67 -15.17 5.30
C ALA A 114 -0.40 -16.02 4.05
N LEU A 115 -0.14 -15.38 2.91
CA LEU A 115 0.23 -16.06 1.65
C LEU A 115 1.66 -16.62 1.68
N LEU A 116 2.58 -15.92 2.33
CA LEU A 116 3.98 -16.33 2.47
C LEU A 116 4.14 -17.62 3.29
N ILE A 117 3.36 -17.77 4.36
CA ILE A 117 3.43 -18.93 5.27
C ILE A 117 2.64 -20.14 4.72
N PHE A 118 1.85 -19.96 3.66
CA PHE A 118 1.04 -21.05 3.13
C PHE A 118 1.91 -22.21 2.63
N GLY A 119 1.61 -23.41 3.12
CA GLY A 119 2.34 -24.63 2.78
C GLY A 119 3.52 -24.92 3.69
N ASP A 120 3.88 -23.99 4.58
CA ASP A 120 4.93 -24.23 5.57
C ASP A 120 4.45 -25.22 6.65
N GLN A 121 5.34 -26.14 7.02
CA GLN A 121 5.09 -27.22 7.98
C GLN A 121 6.08 -27.07 9.13
N PRO A 122 5.63 -26.67 10.34
CA PRO A 122 6.56 -26.43 11.46
C PRO A 122 7.38 -27.67 11.85
N ASP A 123 6.86 -28.87 11.58
CA ASP A 123 7.50 -30.13 11.95
C ASP A 123 8.29 -30.78 10.79
N GLY A 124 8.30 -30.17 9.59
CA GLY A 124 8.93 -30.73 8.39
C GLY A 124 8.34 -32.08 7.93
N ARG A 125 7.20 -32.49 8.48
CA ARG A 125 6.52 -33.75 8.14
C ARG A 125 5.93 -33.68 6.74
N SER A 126 5.96 -34.79 6.02
CA SER A 126 5.19 -34.91 4.78
C SER A 126 3.70 -35.01 5.12
N LEU A 127 2.88 -34.25 4.41
CA LEU A 127 1.43 -34.28 4.55
C LEU A 127 0.87 -35.64 4.12
N GLU A 128 -0.07 -36.16 4.91
CA GLU A 128 -0.79 -37.41 4.61
C GLU A 128 -1.84 -37.20 3.50
N ASP A 129 -2.32 -38.30 2.92
CA ASP A 129 -3.35 -38.30 1.89
C ASP A 129 -4.63 -37.61 2.40
N GLY A 130 -5.02 -36.50 1.76
CA GLY A 130 -6.20 -35.72 2.14
C GLY A 130 -5.88 -34.42 2.89
N GLU A 131 -4.73 -34.33 3.57
CA GLU A 131 -4.36 -33.13 4.32
C GLU A 131 -4.10 -31.93 3.39
N VAL A 132 -3.50 -32.17 2.22
CA VAL A 132 -3.26 -31.14 1.19
C VAL A 132 -4.58 -30.51 0.71
N GLN A 133 -5.61 -31.32 0.50
CA GLN A 133 -6.95 -30.86 0.12
C GLN A 133 -7.58 -30.02 1.23
N LEU A 134 -7.39 -30.42 2.50
CA LEU A 134 -7.89 -29.68 3.65
C LEU A 134 -7.17 -28.33 3.81
N CYS A 135 -5.84 -28.30 3.66
CA CYS A 135 -5.05 -27.07 3.65
C CYS A 135 -5.55 -26.11 2.59
N PHE A 136 -5.75 -26.59 1.35
CA PHE A 136 -6.29 -25.76 0.28
C PHE A 136 -7.71 -25.27 0.57
N GLY A 137 -8.58 -26.16 1.03
CA GLY A 137 -9.96 -25.82 1.39
C GLY A 137 -10.03 -24.73 2.47
N ARG A 138 -9.08 -24.72 3.42
CA ARG A 138 -8.97 -23.73 4.49
C ARG A 138 -8.43 -22.38 4.04
N ILE A 139 -7.61 -22.32 2.99
CA ILE A 139 -7.10 -21.05 2.46
C ILE A 139 -8.07 -20.35 1.50
N LEU A 140 -9.09 -21.06 1.00
CA LEU A 140 -10.07 -20.48 0.07
C LEU A 140 -10.73 -19.17 0.54
N PRO A 141 -11.12 -19.01 1.82
CA PRO A 141 -11.61 -17.73 2.33
C PRO A 141 -10.59 -16.60 2.18
N LEU A 142 -9.30 -16.86 2.45
CA LEU A 142 -8.23 -15.88 2.25
C LEU A 142 -8.08 -15.54 0.76
N LEU A 143 -8.10 -16.54 -0.13
CA LEU A 143 -8.04 -16.30 -1.59
C LEU A 143 -9.22 -15.47 -2.08
N LEU A 144 -10.42 -15.67 -1.52
CA LEU A 144 -11.59 -14.84 -1.81
C LEU A 144 -11.41 -13.40 -1.31
N ASP A 145 -10.79 -13.22 -0.14
CA ASP A 145 -10.47 -11.89 0.38
C ASP A 145 -9.41 -11.19 -0.48
N VAL A 146 -8.36 -11.89 -0.92
CA VAL A 146 -7.38 -11.38 -1.88
C VAL A 146 -8.07 -10.99 -3.19
N TRP A 147 -8.99 -11.81 -3.70
CA TRP A 147 -9.74 -11.48 -4.91
C TRP A 147 -10.56 -10.20 -4.79
N LYS A 148 -11.27 -10.01 -3.67
CA LYS A 148 -12.03 -8.78 -3.39
C LYS A 148 -11.11 -7.58 -3.21
N PHE A 149 -10.00 -7.76 -2.49
CA PHE A 149 -8.97 -6.74 -2.29
C PHE A 149 -8.42 -6.25 -3.64
N CYS A 150 -8.10 -7.18 -4.54
CA CYS A 150 -7.65 -6.86 -5.89
C CYS A 150 -8.70 -6.05 -6.65
N ASP A 151 -9.98 -6.48 -6.66
CA ASP A 151 -11.05 -5.74 -7.35
C ASP A 151 -11.26 -4.31 -6.80
N ARG A 152 -11.16 -4.15 -5.47
CA ARG A 152 -11.18 -2.82 -4.83
C ARG A 152 -9.99 -1.98 -5.29
N THR A 153 -8.78 -2.54 -5.22
CA THR A 153 -7.55 -1.83 -5.60
C THR A 153 -7.60 -1.39 -7.06
N TYR A 154 -8.04 -2.25 -7.98
CA TYR A 154 -8.21 -1.89 -9.39
C TYR A 154 -9.18 -0.72 -9.59
N THR A 155 -10.28 -0.70 -8.82
CA THR A 155 -11.28 0.37 -8.89
C THR A 155 -10.68 1.71 -8.45
N VAL A 156 -9.92 1.73 -7.36
CA VAL A 156 -9.26 2.94 -6.84
C VAL A 156 -8.18 3.43 -7.80
N VAL A 157 -7.33 2.53 -8.31
CA VAL A 157 -6.31 2.83 -9.31
C VAL A 157 -6.94 3.39 -10.59
N GLN A 158 -8.02 2.77 -11.09
CA GLN A 158 -8.74 3.24 -12.27
C GLN A 158 -9.32 4.64 -12.05
N ASN A 159 -9.93 4.90 -10.89
CA ASN A 159 -10.46 6.21 -10.55
C ASN A 159 -9.33 7.26 -10.50
N LEU A 160 -8.20 6.93 -9.88
CA LEU A 160 -7.06 7.84 -9.77
C LEU A 160 -6.49 8.21 -11.15
N VAL A 161 -6.22 7.21 -11.99
CA VAL A 161 -5.68 7.40 -13.34
C VAL A 161 -6.62 8.25 -14.19
N ARG A 162 -7.93 8.00 -14.12
CA ARG A 162 -8.94 8.80 -14.83
C ARG A 162 -8.95 10.26 -14.36
N GLN A 163 -8.81 10.51 -13.07
CA GLN A 163 -8.75 11.87 -12.52
C GLN A 163 -7.47 12.59 -12.92
N LEU A 164 -6.32 11.91 -12.92
CA LEU A 164 -5.06 12.46 -13.44
C LEU A 164 -5.18 12.77 -14.94
N ALA A 165 -5.67 11.84 -15.76
CA ALA A 165 -5.88 12.08 -17.18
C ALA A 165 -6.84 13.24 -17.46
N SER A 166 -7.87 13.40 -16.61
CA SER A 166 -8.79 14.54 -16.65
C SER A 166 -8.09 15.85 -16.34
N LEU A 167 -7.28 15.90 -15.26
CA LEU A 167 -6.51 17.08 -14.88
C LEU A 167 -5.52 17.51 -15.98
N TYR A 168 -4.81 16.56 -16.56
CA TYR A 168 -3.88 16.78 -17.66
C TYR A 168 -4.57 16.73 -19.03
N SER A 169 -5.82 17.18 -19.13
CA SER A 169 -6.55 17.17 -20.39
C SER A 169 -6.09 18.29 -21.34
N PRO A 170 -5.87 18.00 -22.64
CA PRO A 170 -5.58 19.02 -23.65
C PRO A 170 -6.78 19.93 -23.94
N LYS A 171 -7.98 19.56 -23.46
CA LYS A 171 -9.21 20.32 -23.67
C LYS A 171 -9.31 21.56 -22.78
N PHE A 172 -8.51 21.66 -21.73
CA PHE A 172 -8.48 22.87 -20.92
C PHE A 172 -7.86 24.03 -21.71
N LYS A 173 -8.70 24.99 -22.08
CA LYS A 173 -8.25 26.23 -22.73
C LYS A 173 -7.44 27.07 -21.75
N LYS A 174 -6.49 27.87 -22.25
CA LYS A 174 -5.60 28.80 -21.49
C LYS A 174 -6.29 29.74 -20.48
N LYS A 175 -7.62 29.84 -20.47
CA LYS A 175 -8.42 30.64 -19.52
C LYS A 175 -9.10 29.81 -18.43
N SER A 176 -8.91 28.49 -18.41
CA SER A 176 -9.44 27.65 -17.34
C SER A 176 -8.64 27.85 -16.07
N GLN A 177 -9.32 27.98 -14.93
CA GLN A 177 -8.68 27.99 -13.61
C GLN A 177 -7.89 26.68 -13.35
N LEU A 178 -8.19 25.61 -14.11
CA LEU A 178 -7.52 24.32 -14.02
C LEU A 178 -6.15 24.28 -14.70
N THR A 179 -5.85 25.18 -15.63
CA THR A 179 -4.56 25.19 -16.36
C THR A 179 -3.37 25.45 -15.42
N ALA A 180 -3.56 26.23 -14.35
CA ALA A 180 -2.51 26.46 -13.35
C ALA A 180 -2.09 25.17 -12.63
N TYR A 181 -3.03 24.23 -12.43
CA TYR A 181 -2.78 22.97 -11.74
C TYR A 181 -2.13 21.91 -12.63
N GLN A 182 -2.13 22.09 -13.96
CA GLN A 182 -1.35 21.24 -14.87
C GLN A 182 0.16 21.44 -14.72
N ALA A 183 0.60 22.51 -14.04
CA ALA A 183 2.01 22.74 -13.71
C ALA A 183 2.43 22.08 -12.39
N VAL A 184 1.49 21.53 -11.61
CA VAL A 184 1.77 20.84 -10.35
C VAL A 184 1.96 19.36 -10.64
N HIS A 185 3.02 18.73 -10.12
CA HIS A 185 3.39 17.35 -10.49
C HIS A 185 2.78 16.25 -9.61
N PHE A 186 2.11 16.61 -8.51
CA PHE A 186 1.44 15.67 -7.60
C PHE A 186 2.30 14.45 -7.20
N VAL A 187 3.57 14.68 -6.86
CA VAL A 187 4.53 13.61 -6.51
C VAL A 187 3.99 12.60 -5.49
N PRO A 188 3.32 13.00 -4.39
CA PRO A 188 2.75 12.05 -3.43
C PRO A 188 1.67 11.14 -4.03
N VAL A 189 0.87 11.66 -4.96
CA VAL A 189 -0.20 10.90 -5.63
C VAL A 189 0.39 9.79 -6.50
N TRP A 190 1.43 10.12 -7.26
CA TRP A 190 2.15 9.12 -8.04
C TRP A 190 2.87 8.10 -7.15
N ALA A 191 3.37 8.51 -5.99
CA ALA A 191 4.03 7.60 -5.05
C ALA A 191 3.03 6.58 -4.48
N ALA A 192 1.87 7.04 -4.03
CA ALA A 192 0.80 6.17 -3.55
C ALA A 192 0.31 5.20 -4.64
N LEU A 193 0.19 5.67 -5.89
CA LEU A 193 -0.12 4.80 -7.04
C LEU A 193 0.96 3.74 -7.25
N ALA A 194 2.24 4.13 -7.20
CA ALA A 194 3.35 3.17 -7.33
C ALA A 194 3.30 2.11 -6.21
N ASP A 195 3.08 2.52 -4.96
CA ASP A 195 3.03 1.60 -3.82
C ASP A 195 1.87 0.60 -3.97
N ALA A 196 0.68 1.05 -4.38
CA ALA A 196 -0.46 0.17 -4.63
C ALA A 196 -0.20 -0.83 -5.79
N LEU A 197 0.43 -0.38 -6.87
CA LEU A 197 0.86 -1.28 -7.96
C LEU A 197 1.93 -2.28 -7.47
N GLY A 198 2.81 -1.85 -6.57
CA GLY A 198 3.85 -2.68 -5.97
C GLY A 198 3.26 -3.85 -5.18
N ILE A 199 2.18 -3.61 -4.44
CA ILE A 199 1.46 -4.66 -3.72
C ILE A 199 0.81 -5.67 -4.67
N LEU A 200 0.19 -5.23 -5.77
CA LEU A 200 -0.37 -6.14 -6.77
C LEU A 200 0.72 -7.03 -7.38
N VAL A 201 1.89 -6.46 -7.68
CA VAL A 201 3.07 -7.21 -8.16
C VAL A 201 3.59 -8.18 -7.10
N ALA A 202 3.66 -7.76 -5.83
CA ALA A 202 4.10 -8.63 -4.74
C ALA A 202 3.15 -9.83 -4.56
N LEU A 203 1.83 -9.62 -4.65
CA LEU A 203 0.84 -10.70 -4.57
C LEU A 203 1.02 -11.72 -5.70
N ASP A 204 1.17 -11.26 -6.95
CA ASP A 204 1.46 -12.14 -8.09
C ASP A 204 2.72 -12.99 -7.81
N GLU A 205 3.81 -12.35 -7.40
CA GLU A 205 5.10 -13.02 -7.22
C GLU A 205 5.11 -13.97 -6.02
N VAL A 206 4.44 -13.64 -4.93
CA VAL A 206 4.30 -14.55 -3.77
C VAL A 206 3.49 -15.80 -4.14
N ILE A 207 2.38 -15.64 -4.84
CA ILE A 207 1.53 -16.77 -5.25
C ILE A 207 2.24 -17.62 -6.31
N GLN A 208 2.90 -16.98 -7.28
CA GLN A 208 3.57 -17.66 -8.40
C GLN A 208 4.79 -18.48 -7.95
N GLN A 209 5.59 -17.95 -7.02
CA GLN A 209 6.80 -18.62 -6.56
C GLN A 209 6.54 -19.69 -5.49
N ASN A 210 5.41 -19.62 -4.78
CA ASN A 210 5.05 -20.61 -3.78
C ASN A 210 4.40 -21.85 -4.45
N GLU A 211 5.22 -22.89 -4.66
CA GLU A 211 4.82 -24.17 -5.26
C GLU A 211 3.67 -24.89 -4.52
N ALA A 212 3.45 -24.57 -3.23
CA ALA A 212 2.36 -25.16 -2.45
C ALA A 212 0.99 -24.78 -3.02
N PHE A 213 0.82 -23.58 -3.58
CA PHE A 213 -0.45 -23.15 -4.19
C PHE A 213 -0.81 -24.02 -5.39
N SER A 214 0.09 -24.14 -6.37
CA SER A 214 -0.17 -24.87 -7.60
C SER A 214 -0.39 -26.37 -7.35
N THR A 215 0.42 -26.95 -6.45
CA THR A 215 0.30 -28.36 -6.04
C THR A 215 -1.04 -28.62 -5.36
N SER A 216 -1.37 -27.79 -4.37
CA SER A 216 -2.59 -27.96 -3.57
C SER A 216 -3.86 -27.70 -4.39
N ALA A 217 -3.85 -26.69 -5.27
CA ALA A 217 -4.96 -26.40 -6.18
C ALA A 217 -5.23 -27.57 -7.14
N THR A 218 -4.17 -28.18 -7.69
CA THR A 218 -4.29 -29.32 -8.60
C THR A 218 -4.95 -30.53 -7.93
N VAL A 219 -4.49 -30.85 -6.70
CA VAL A 219 -5.02 -31.97 -5.93
C VAL A 219 -6.47 -31.71 -5.50
N TYR A 220 -6.79 -30.48 -5.11
CA TYR A 220 -8.15 -30.06 -4.75
C TYR A 220 -9.12 -30.10 -5.94
N LYS A 221 -8.72 -29.64 -7.14
CA LYS A 221 -9.52 -29.76 -8.37
C LYS A 221 -9.84 -31.21 -8.72
N ARG A 222 -8.87 -32.13 -8.55
CA ARG A 222 -9.10 -33.55 -8.77
C ARG A 222 -10.16 -34.11 -7.82
N MET A 223 -10.14 -33.71 -6.55
CA MET A 223 -11.18 -34.05 -5.58
C MET A 223 -12.55 -33.51 -6.01
N MET A 224 -12.63 -32.25 -6.44
CA MET A 224 -13.89 -31.65 -6.89
C MET A 224 -14.51 -32.38 -8.07
N ARG A 225 -13.71 -32.93 -8.99
CA ARG A 225 -14.21 -33.78 -10.08
C ARG A 225 -14.91 -35.04 -9.56
N ASN A 226 -14.42 -35.64 -8.47
CA ASN A 226 -15.05 -36.80 -7.83
C ASN A 226 -16.36 -36.40 -7.14
N VAL A 227 -16.40 -35.24 -6.48
CA VAL A 227 -17.63 -34.68 -5.89
C VAL A 227 -18.68 -34.45 -6.97
N ARG A 228 -18.30 -33.90 -8.12
CA ARG A 228 -19.21 -33.68 -9.25
C ARG A 228 -19.81 -34.96 -9.82
N ASN A 229 -19.05 -36.05 -9.83
CA ASN A 229 -19.51 -37.35 -10.36
C ASN A 229 -20.46 -38.08 -9.40
N GLY A 230 -20.55 -37.68 -8.14
CA GLY A 230 -21.44 -38.28 -7.14
C GLY A 230 -21.81 -37.31 -6.01
N PRO A 231 -22.49 -36.20 -6.31
CA PRO A 231 -22.68 -35.08 -5.38
C PRO A 231 -23.50 -35.47 -4.14
N GLU A 232 -24.47 -36.38 -4.29
CA GLU A 232 -25.31 -36.88 -3.20
C GLU A 232 -24.50 -37.54 -2.06
N LYS A 233 -23.36 -38.17 -2.39
CA LYS A 233 -22.48 -38.80 -1.39
C LYS A 233 -21.81 -37.81 -0.45
N TYR A 234 -21.78 -36.54 -0.85
CA TYR A 234 -21.13 -35.44 -0.12
C TYR A 234 -22.16 -34.41 0.40
N GLY A 235 -23.45 -34.75 0.38
CA GLY A 235 -24.52 -33.87 0.89
C GLY A 235 -24.74 -32.60 0.06
N THR A 236 -24.36 -32.60 -1.23
CA THR A 236 -24.56 -31.48 -2.17
C THR A 236 -25.36 -31.93 -3.40
N ASP A 237 -25.84 -30.97 -4.17
CA ASP A 237 -26.43 -31.21 -5.50
C ASP A 237 -25.44 -30.85 -6.63
N LEU A 238 -25.75 -31.31 -7.85
CA LEU A 238 -24.91 -31.10 -9.03
C LEU A 238 -24.77 -29.62 -9.42
N SER A 239 -25.80 -28.80 -9.19
CA SER A 239 -25.77 -27.37 -9.54
C SER A 239 -24.84 -26.59 -8.64
N THR A 240 -24.89 -26.85 -7.33
CA THR A 240 -24.00 -26.26 -6.32
C THR A 240 -22.55 -26.68 -6.56
N ALA A 241 -22.30 -27.96 -6.84
CA ALA A 241 -20.97 -28.46 -7.17
C ALA A 241 -20.37 -27.79 -8.41
N LYS A 242 -21.17 -27.61 -9.48
CA LYS A 242 -20.74 -26.89 -10.70
C LYS A 242 -20.44 -25.41 -10.45
N ARG A 243 -21.28 -24.73 -9.65
CA ARG A 243 -21.06 -23.32 -9.31
C ARG A 243 -19.76 -23.13 -8.54
N PHE A 244 -19.46 -24.02 -7.60
CA PHE A 244 -18.22 -23.99 -6.85
C PHE A 244 -17.00 -24.31 -7.75
N GLU A 245 -17.09 -25.31 -8.64
CA GLU A 245 -16.04 -25.60 -9.64
C GLU A 245 -15.76 -24.38 -10.53
N TYR A 246 -16.79 -23.65 -10.95
CA TYR A 246 -16.62 -22.41 -11.70
C TYR A 246 -15.90 -21.32 -10.89
N LEU A 247 -16.29 -21.11 -9.63
CA LEU A 247 -15.62 -20.13 -8.75
C LEU A 247 -14.15 -20.48 -8.53
N MET A 248 -13.83 -21.76 -8.38
CA MET A 248 -12.46 -22.26 -8.27
C MET A 248 -11.63 -21.94 -9.52
N LEU A 249 -12.16 -22.24 -10.70
CA LEU A 249 -11.49 -21.93 -11.97
C LEU A 249 -11.30 -20.42 -12.14
N LYS A 250 -12.28 -19.62 -11.69
CA LYS A 250 -12.18 -18.17 -11.72
C LYS A 250 -11.11 -17.64 -10.78
N LEU A 251 -11.04 -18.14 -9.53
CA LEU A 251 -9.99 -17.75 -8.59
C LEU A 251 -8.60 -18.12 -9.09
N GLU A 252 -8.45 -19.30 -9.68
CA GLU A 252 -7.18 -19.72 -10.28
C GLU A 252 -6.77 -18.79 -11.42
N GLY A 253 -7.68 -18.52 -12.36
CA GLY A 253 -7.40 -17.61 -13.49
C GLY A 253 -7.14 -16.17 -13.06
N ASP A 254 -7.86 -15.66 -12.07
CA ASP A 254 -7.73 -14.26 -11.64
C ASP A 254 -6.53 -14.02 -10.70
N LEU A 255 -6.08 -15.03 -9.93
CA LEU A 255 -5.06 -14.88 -8.89
C LEU A 255 -3.80 -15.75 -9.08
N MET A 256 -3.90 -16.97 -9.60
CA MET A 256 -2.78 -17.93 -9.61
C MET A 256 -2.00 -17.95 -10.93
N ASP A 257 -2.58 -17.43 -12.01
CA ASP A 257 -2.01 -17.46 -13.35
C ASP A 257 -1.06 -16.25 -13.67
N ASP A 258 -0.51 -15.58 -12.65
CA ASP A 258 0.33 -14.36 -12.80
C ASP A 258 -0.41 -13.21 -13.53
N LEU A 259 -1.69 -13.06 -13.18
CA LEU A 259 -2.63 -12.13 -13.79
C LEU A 259 -3.14 -11.03 -12.86
N ILE A 260 -2.77 -10.96 -11.58
CA ILE A 260 -3.28 -9.93 -10.66
C ILE A 260 -2.90 -8.53 -11.18
N PHE A 261 -1.62 -8.29 -11.39
CA PHE A 261 -1.15 -7.02 -11.93
C PHE A 261 -1.65 -6.77 -13.35
N GLN A 262 -1.67 -7.82 -14.20
CA GLN A 262 -2.13 -7.71 -15.58
C GLN A 262 -3.62 -7.32 -15.66
N ASN A 263 -4.46 -7.90 -14.81
CA ASN A 263 -5.88 -7.57 -14.68
C ASN A 263 -6.11 -6.12 -14.27
N CYS A 264 -5.17 -5.49 -13.54
CA CYS A 264 -5.19 -4.06 -13.28
C CYS A 264 -4.93 -3.25 -14.55
N LEU A 265 -3.95 -3.64 -15.36
CA LEU A 265 -3.60 -2.95 -16.61
C LEU A 265 -4.67 -3.06 -17.68
N ASP A 266 -5.35 -4.21 -17.74
CA ASP A 266 -6.37 -4.51 -18.75
C ASP A 266 -7.76 -3.94 -18.41
N ARG A 267 -7.90 -3.25 -17.27
CA ARG A 267 -9.14 -2.52 -16.97
C ARG A 267 -9.39 -1.45 -18.03
N ASP A 268 -10.67 -1.17 -18.28
CA ASP A 268 -11.04 -0.09 -19.18
C ASP A 268 -10.80 1.27 -18.49
N TYR A 269 -9.66 1.91 -18.75
CA TYR A 269 -9.35 3.22 -18.19
C TYR A 269 -10.11 4.35 -18.88
N GLU A 270 -10.76 4.09 -20.01
CA GLU A 270 -11.60 5.07 -20.69
C GLU A 270 -12.91 5.23 -19.91
N HIS A 271 -13.44 6.45 -19.82
CA HIS A 271 -14.72 6.70 -19.15
C HIS A 271 -15.81 6.92 -20.20
N PRO A 272 -16.89 6.12 -20.24
CA PRO A 272 -17.89 6.16 -21.32
C PRO A 272 -18.54 7.54 -21.53
N SER A 273 -18.62 8.35 -20.48
CA SER A 273 -19.24 9.68 -20.54
C SER A 273 -18.25 10.85 -20.57
N ASN A 274 -16.93 10.61 -20.49
CA ASN A 274 -15.95 11.68 -20.61
C ASN A 274 -15.26 11.58 -21.97
N ASP A 275 -15.22 12.68 -22.71
CA ASP A 275 -14.44 12.76 -23.93
C ASP A 275 -12.91 12.89 -23.67
N ILE A 276 -12.41 12.46 -22.51
CA ILE A 276 -10.99 12.55 -22.13
C ILE A 276 -10.41 11.15 -22.15
N HIS A 277 -9.50 10.92 -23.07
CA HIS A 277 -8.86 9.62 -23.26
C HIS A 277 -7.60 9.48 -22.44
N VAL A 278 -7.32 8.29 -21.90
CA VAL A 278 -6.07 8.03 -21.15
C VAL A 278 -4.94 7.74 -22.13
N HIS A 279 -5.13 6.73 -22.98
CA HIS A 279 -4.12 6.24 -23.93
C HIS A 279 -3.74 7.28 -25.00
N GLY A 280 -4.70 8.15 -25.36
CA GLY A 280 -4.55 9.16 -26.41
C GLY A 280 -4.06 10.52 -25.93
N ASN A 281 -3.90 10.75 -24.63
CA ASN A 281 -3.64 12.08 -24.08
C ASN A 281 -2.13 12.41 -24.01
N PRO A 282 -1.61 13.33 -24.86
CA PRO A 282 -0.18 13.65 -24.89
C PRO A 282 0.30 14.43 -23.66
N ILE A 283 -0.54 15.28 -23.06
CA ILE A 283 -0.15 16.06 -21.87
C ILE A 283 -0.04 15.13 -20.67
N PHE A 284 -1.00 14.20 -20.52
CA PHE A 284 -0.93 13.16 -19.49
C PHE A 284 0.27 12.24 -19.69
N GLN A 285 0.58 11.87 -20.94
CA GLN A 285 1.77 11.08 -21.26
C GLN A 285 3.07 11.76 -20.81
N GLU A 286 3.24 13.05 -21.14
CA GLU A 286 4.42 13.82 -20.75
C GLU A 286 4.54 13.94 -19.22
N GLU A 287 3.43 14.15 -18.52
CA GLU A 287 3.44 14.19 -17.07
C GLU A 287 3.74 12.82 -16.46
N PHE A 288 3.17 11.74 -17.00
CA PHE A 288 3.41 10.40 -16.47
C PHE A 288 4.90 10.01 -16.62
N GLN A 289 5.51 10.36 -17.75
CA GLN A 289 6.94 10.20 -17.96
C GLN A 289 7.78 11.03 -16.99
N ARG A 290 7.38 12.29 -16.74
CA ARG A 290 8.05 13.16 -15.75
C ARG A 290 7.95 12.57 -14.34
N ALA A 291 6.79 12.05 -13.95
CA ALA A 291 6.59 11.39 -12.67
C ALA A 291 7.53 10.19 -12.50
N LEU A 292 7.68 9.34 -13.53
CA LEU A 292 8.64 8.24 -13.53
C LEU A 292 10.08 8.73 -13.34
N GLN A 293 10.49 9.81 -14.02
CA GLN A 293 11.84 10.39 -13.86
C GLN A 293 12.08 10.90 -12.44
N ILE A 294 11.13 11.66 -11.88
CA ILE A 294 11.22 12.21 -10.51
C ILE A 294 11.32 11.08 -9.49
N GLN A 295 10.45 10.07 -9.59
CA GLN A 295 10.47 8.94 -8.67
C GLN A 295 11.75 8.12 -8.78
N PHE A 296 12.19 7.80 -10.00
CA PHE A 296 13.44 7.07 -10.18
C PHE A 296 14.64 7.84 -9.63
N GLN A 297 14.69 9.16 -9.84
CA GLN A 297 15.76 9.99 -9.29
C GLN A 297 15.75 9.98 -7.75
N TYR A 298 14.58 10.03 -7.13
CA TYR A 298 14.43 9.92 -5.67
C TYR A 298 14.92 8.55 -5.16
N LEU A 299 14.43 7.46 -5.75
CA LEU A 299 14.77 6.10 -5.33
C LEU A 299 16.26 5.82 -5.54
N SER A 300 16.78 6.07 -6.73
CA SER A 300 18.19 5.81 -7.09
C SER A 300 19.18 6.57 -6.22
N LYS A 301 18.88 7.79 -5.77
CA LYS A 301 19.77 8.52 -4.85
C LYS A 301 19.91 7.84 -3.49
N GLY A 302 18.84 7.22 -3.00
CA GLY A 302 18.82 6.63 -1.66
C GLY A 302 19.20 5.16 -1.56
N LEU A 303 19.18 4.39 -2.67
CA LEU A 303 19.58 2.98 -2.66
C LEU A 303 21.00 2.79 -2.11
N GLY A 304 21.27 1.76 -1.31
CA GLY A 304 22.63 1.46 -0.82
C GLY A 304 23.29 2.56 0.03
N GLN A 305 22.53 3.57 0.48
CA GLN A 305 23.00 4.55 1.46
C GLN A 305 22.86 3.99 2.88
N PRO A 306 23.66 4.44 3.85
CA PRO A 306 23.54 3.98 5.25
C PRO A 306 22.19 4.27 5.91
N TYR A 307 21.45 5.26 5.37
CA TYR A 307 20.11 5.66 5.80
C TYR A 307 18.99 5.11 4.87
N GLU A 308 19.31 4.08 4.09
CA GLU A 308 18.30 3.36 3.30
C GLU A 308 17.32 2.64 4.24
N THR A 309 16.02 2.86 4.04
CA THR A 309 14.94 2.27 4.83
C THR A 309 14.10 1.33 3.96
N ASP A 310 13.14 1.87 3.22
CA ASP A 310 12.08 1.17 2.50
C ASP A 310 12.26 1.19 0.96
N LYS A 311 13.32 1.86 0.48
CA LYS A 311 13.50 2.18 -0.94
C LYS A 311 13.58 0.96 -1.84
N ARG A 312 14.02 -0.19 -1.32
CA ARG A 312 14.07 -1.45 -2.05
C ARG A 312 12.66 -1.94 -2.37
N HIS A 313 11.77 -2.00 -1.39
CA HIS A 313 10.38 -2.39 -1.64
C HIS A 313 9.66 -1.41 -2.57
N LYS A 314 9.94 -0.11 -2.46
CA LYS A 314 9.41 0.92 -3.37
C LYS A 314 9.83 0.76 -4.84
N ILE A 315 10.93 0.06 -5.12
CA ILE A 315 11.33 -0.28 -6.50
C ILE A 315 10.33 -1.22 -7.16
N ILE A 316 9.69 -2.13 -6.40
CA ILE A 316 8.66 -3.03 -6.93
C ILE A 316 7.50 -2.20 -7.47
N GLY A 317 7.03 -1.23 -6.67
CA GLY A 317 6.00 -0.28 -7.07
C GLY A 317 6.38 0.57 -8.27
N PHE A 318 7.63 1.06 -8.31
CA PHE A 318 8.16 1.77 -9.47
C PHE A 318 8.17 0.90 -10.75
N CYS A 319 8.54 -0.37 -10.64
CA CYS A 319 8.47 -1.33 -11.76
C CYS A 319 7.03 -1.47 -12.27
N GLY A 320 6.06 -1.61 -11.35
CA GLY A 320 4.64 -1.62 -11.68
C GLY A 320 4.18 -0.34 -12.39
N LEU A 321 4.59 0.82 -11.89
CA LEU A 321 4.28 2.12 -12.50
C LEU A 321 4.88 2.25 -13.92
N PHE A 322 6.11 1.79 -14.11
CA PHE A 322 6.77 1.78 -15.42
C PHE A 322 6.07 0.83 -16.40
N ALA A 323 5.66 -0.35 -15.95
CA ALA A 323 4.91 -1.30 -16.77
C ALA A 323 3.55 -0.73 -17.19
N MET A 324 2.86 -0.02 -16.29
CA MET A 324 1.62 0.70 -16.62
C MET A 324 1.84 1.77 -17.70
N TYR A 325 2.93 2.55 -17.61
CA TYR A 325 3.29 3.50 -18.67
C TYR A 325 3.52 2.80 -20.02
N GLY A 326 4.24 1.66 -19.99
CA GLY A 326 4.46 0.83 -21.17
C GLY A 326 3.16 0.28 -21.78
N ALA A 327 2.19 -0.10 -20.95
CA ALA A 327 0.89 -0.60 -21.39
C ALA A 327 0.02 0.51 -21.99
N PHE A 328 -0.14 1.64 -21.29
CA PHE A 328 -0.98 2.75 -21.77
C PHE A 328 -0.46 3.40 -23.05
N PHE A 329 0.85 3.40 -23.25
CA PHE A 329 1.49 4.06 -24.40
C PHE A 329 2.32 3.09 -25.25
N ALA A 330 1.86 1.84 -25.39
CA ALA A 330 2.58 0.76 -26.08
C ALA A 330 3.09 1.14 -27.48
N ASP A 331 2.35 1.94 -28.24
CA ASP A 331 2.75 2.38 -29.60
C ASP A 331 3.85 3.44 -29.63
N LYS A 332 3.97 4.23 -28.55
CA LYS A 332 4.83 5.42 -28.46
C LYS A 332 6.05 5.18 -27.57
N ALA A 333 5.87 4.54 -26.43
CA ALA A 333 6.92 4.33 -25.42
C ALA A 333 8.20 3.67 -25.99
N PRO A 334 8.13 2.64 -26.85
CA PRO A 334 9.34 2.03 -27.44
C PRO A 334 10.07 2.94 -28.44
N LYS A 335 9.37 3.91 -29.04
CA LYS A 335 9.93 4.84 -30.04
C LYS A 335 10.50 6.10 -29.39
N ASP A 336 9.91 6.51 -28.27
CA ASP A 336 10.37 7.65 -27.50
C ASP A 336 11.82 7.46 -27.01
N SER A 337 12.67 8.47 -27.26
CA SER A 337 14.07 8.45 -26.85
C SER A 337 14.21 8.60 -25.34
N GLU A 338 13.39 9.43 -24.72
CA GLU A 338 13.50 9.71 -23.29
C GLU A 338 13.02 8.53 -22.44
N ALA A 339 11.92 7.86 -22.84
CA ALA A 339 11.47 6.62 -22.22
C ALA A 339 12.53 5.51 -22.31
N ARG A 340 13.18 5.35 -23.47
CA ARG A 340 14.27 4.37 -23.65
C ARG A 340 15.51 4.69 -22.81
N LYS A 341 15.90 5.97 -22.72
CA LYS A 341 17.01 6.42 -21.85
C LYS A 341 16.70 6.15 -20.38
N LEU A 342 15.47 6.44 -19.96
CA LEU A 342 15.01 6.15 -18.60
C LEU A 342 15.06 4.64 -18.32
N PHE A 343 14.48 3.81 -19.21
CA PHE A 343 14.52 2.35 -19.07
C PHE A 343 15.95 1.83 -18.93
N LYS A 344 16.87 2.29 -19.80
CA LYS A 344 18.28 1.92 -19.71
C LYS A 344 18.92 2.29 -18.37
N SER A 345 18.63 3.50 -17.88
CA SER A 345 19.15 3.99 -16.59
C SER A 345 18.62 3.18 -15.41
N VAL A 346 17.32 2.85 -15.44
CA VAL A 346 16.67 1.95 -14.48
C VAL A 346 17.34 0.59 -14.50
N TRP A 347 17.45 -0.02 -15.68
CA TRP A 347 18.04 -1.34 -15.88
C TRP A 347 19.46 -1.44 -15.32
N GLU A 348 20.33 -0.50 -15.68
CA GLU A 348 21.71 -0.47 -15.20
C GLU A 348 21.80 -0.25 -13.68
N CYS A 349 20.92 0.58 -13.11
CA CYS A 349 20.86 0.81 -11.67
C CYS A 349 20.48 -0.47 -10.91
N LEU A 350 19.44 -1.17 -11.38
CA LEU A 350 18.96 -2.41 -10.79
C LEU A 350 20.02 -3.50 -10.85
N GLN A 351 20.63 -3.73 -12.02
CA GLN A 351 21.68 -4.73 -12.17
C GLN A 351 22.89 -4.51 -11.24
N LYS A 352 23.29 -3.25 -11.05
CA LYS A 352 24.50 -2.91 -10.27
C LYS A 352 24.26 -2.87 -8.77
N ARG A 353 23.05 -2.52 -8.32
CA ARG A 353 22.80 -2.17 -6.91
C ARG A 353 21.74 -3.02 -6.24
N LEU A 354 20.78 -3.54 -7.01
CA LEU A 354 19.63 -4.24 -6.49
C LEU A 354 19.15 -5.33 -7.46
N PRO A 355 19.98 -6.36 -7.74
CA PRO A 355 19.62 -7.40 -8.70
C PRO A 355 18.52 -8.33 -8.18
N VAL A 356 18.33 -8.38 -6.86
CA VAL A 356 17.31 -9.17 -6.16
C VAL A 356 16.78 -8.35 -4.98
N ILE A 357 15.48 -8.44 -4.74
CA ILE A 357 14.76 -7.87 -3.61
C ILE A 357 14.10 -9.02 -2.86
N HIS A 358 14.25 -9.04 -1.54
CA HIS A 358 13.60 -10.06 -0.73
C HIS A 358 12.14 -9.68 -0.47
N LEU A 359 11.20 -10.61 -0.71
CA LEU A 359 9.76 -10.38 -0.47
C LEU A 359 9.29 -10.95 0.89
N GLY A 360 10.02 -11.91 1.43
CA GLY A 360 9.69 -12.65 2.67
C GLY A 360 9.98 -14.15 2.52
N GLY A 361 10.37 -14.80 3.62
CA GLY A 361 10.70 -16.24 3.64
C GLY A 361 11.89 -16.58 2.74
N ASP A 362 11.66 -17.44 1.74
CA ASP A 362 12.65 -17.75 0.69
C ASP A 362 12.35 -17.03 -0.65
N LEU A 363 11.29 -16.22 -0.70
CA LEU A 363 10.81 -15.62 -1.94
C LEU A 363 11.61 -14.37 -2.32
N GLN A 364 11.91 -14.26 -3.61
CA GLN A 364 12.81 -13.28 -4.16
C GLN A 364 12.21 -12.62 -5.40
N PHE A 365 12.15 -11.30 -5.41
CA PHE A 365 11.78 -10.53 -6.57
C PHE A 365 13.03 -10.12 -7.36
N SER A 366 12.99 -10.34 -8.67
CA SER A 366 14.08 -10.00 -9.59
C SER A 366 13.60 -8.90 -10.55
N PRO A 367 13.89 -7.62 -10.26
CA PRO A 367 13.32 -6.49 -10.98
C PRO A 367 13.56 -6.53 -12.50
N CYS A 368 14.76 -6.91 -12.93
CA CYS A 368 15.11 -6.97 -14.35
C CYS A 368 14.43 -8.14 -15.07
N GLU A 369 14.29 -9.31 -14.43
CA GLU A 369 13.54 -10.44 -15.02
C GLU A 369 12.07 -10.10 -15.16
N TRP A 370 11.51 -9.46 -14.14
CA TRP A 370 10.13 -8.99 -14.15
C TRP A 370 9.87 -7.95 -15.24
N LEU A 371 10.71 -6.90 -15.33
CA LEU A 371 10.59 -5.86 -16.36
C LEU A 371 10.77 -6.41 -17.77
N ALA A 372 11.69 -7.35 -17.99
CA ALA A 372 11.88 -7.99 -19.30
C ALA A 372 10.63 -8.79 -19.73
N ARG A 373 9.94 -9.40 -18.77
CA ARG A 373 8.68 -10.14 -19.01
C ARG A 373 7.51 -9.19 -19.27
N LYS A 374 7.23 -8.27 -18.33
CA LYS A 374 6.02 -7.42 -18.37
C LYS A 374 6.14 -6.21 -19.30
N VAL A 375 7.36 -5.77 -19.64
CA VAL A 375 7.61 -4.61 -20.54
C VAL A 375 8.52 -4.99 -21.71
N SER A 376 8.30 -6.20 -22.25
CA SER A 376 9.17 -6.83 -23.25
C SER A 376 9.43 -5.98 -24.50
N VAL A 377 8.43 -5.23 -24.98
CA VAL A 377 8.58 -4.38 -26.18
C VAL A 377 9.59 -3.26 -25.96
N VAL A 378 9.55 -2.58 -24.81
CA VAL A 378 10.52 -1.53 -24.46
C VAL A 378 11.87 -2.16 -24.13
N ALA A 379 11.88 -3.27 -23.39
CA ALA A 379 13.10 -3.98 -23.04
C ALA A 379 13.90 -4.42 -24.28
N ASN A 380 13.25 -5.05 -25.25
CA ASN A 380 13.87 -5.51 -26.49
C ASN A 380 14.32 -4.36 -27.42
N ALA A 381 13.76 -3.16 -27.24
CA ALA A 381 14.21 -1.97 -27.96
C ALA A 381 15.53 -1.38 -27.40
N VAL A 382 15.92 -1.78 -26.19
CA VAL A 382 17.08 -1.21 -25.46
C VAL A 382 18.15 -2.26 -25.19
N ILE A 383 17.75 -3.47 -24.83
CA ILE A 383 18.59 -4.58 -24.37
C ILE A 383 18.54 -5.71 -25.41
N LYS A 384 19.71 -6.23 -25.81
CA LYS A 384 19.81 -7.23 -26.89
C LYS A 384 19.52 -8.65 -26.41
N ASP A 385 20.02 -9.00 -25.22
CA ASP A 385 19.85 -10.35 -24.64
C ASP A 385 19.62 -10.22 -23.12
N PRO A 386 18.39 -9.87 -22.69
CA PRO A 386 18.09 -9.62 -21.29
C PRO A 386 18.46 -10.79 -20.37
N PRO A 387 18.10 -12.07 -20.66
CA PRO A 387 18.42 -13.19 -19.78
C PRO A 387 19.92 -13.33 -19.51
N LYS A 388 20.74 -13.24 -20.56
CA LYS A 388 22.20 -13.37 -20.44
C LYS A 388 22.81 -12.24 -19.61
N GLU A 389 22.38 -11.01 -19.86
CA GLU A 389 22.85 -9.83 -19.12
C GLU A 389 22.46 -9.90 -17.64
N ILE A 390 21.24 -10.35 -17.33
CA ILE A 390 20.77 -10.54 -15.95
C ILE A 390 21.62 -11.58 -15.21
N HIS A 391 21.83 -12.76 -15.80
CA HIS A 391 22.62 -13.81 -15.16
C HIS A 391 24.08 -13.36 -14.93
N ALA A 392 24.67 -12.66 -15.89
CA ALA A 392 26.01 -12.11 -15.76
C ALA A 392 26.08 -11.06 -14.63
N ALA A 393 25.10 -10.16 -14.55
CA ALA A 393 25.02 -9.14 -13.51
C ALA A 393 24.83 -9.74 -12.11
N LYS A 394 23.92 -10.70 -11.94
CA LYS A 394 23.71 -11.43 -10.67
C LYS A 394 25.01 -12.09 -10.19
N ARG A 395 25.73 -12.79 -11.08
CA ARG A 395 27.01 -13.42 -10.74
C ARG A 395 28.07 -12.39 -10.34
N ALA A 396 28.22 -11.31 -11.11
CA ALA A 396 29.17 -10.25 -10.80
C ALA A 396 28.88 -9.58 -9.45
N PHE A 397 27.60 -9.32 -9.16
CA PHE A 397 27.15 -8.76 -7.89
C PHE A 397 27.48 -9.68 -6.70
N LEU A 398 27.22 -10.99 -6.83
CA LEU A 398 27.55 -11.96 -5.78
C LEU A 398 29.05 -12.04 -5.51
N THR A 399 29.88 -12.09 -6.55
CA THR A 399 31.35 -12.09 -6.41
C THR A 399 31.85 -10.79 -5.76
N GLN A 400 31.27 -9.64 -6.11
CA GLN A 400 31.60 -8.38 -5.47
C GLN A 400 31.20 -8.41 -3.98
N MET A 401 29.99 -8.88 -3.67
CA MET A 401 29.49 -8.97 -2.30
C MET A 401 30.34 -9.89 -1.44
N GLU A 402 30.73 -11.05 -1.94
CA GLU A 402 31.62 -11.98 -1.26
C GLU A 402 32.94 -11.31 -0.85
N GLY A 403 33.53 -10.51 -1.75
CA GLY A 403 34.78 -9.80 -1.48
C GLY A 403 34.69 -8.66 -0.45
N VAL A 404 33.51 -8.09 -0.22
CA VAL A 404 33.31 -6.98 0.75
C VAL A 404 32.56 -7.39 2.02
N PHE A 405 32.01 -8.60 2.06
CA PHE A 405 31.10 -9.06 3.11
C PHE A 405 31.74 -8.98 4.50
N GLU A 406 32.93 -9.56 4.67
CA GLU A 406 33.62 -9.56 5.96
C GLU A 406 33.92 -8.14 6.46
N GLY A 407 34.35 -7.26 5.55
CA GLY A 407 34.59 -5.84 5.87
C GLY A 407 33.34 -5.09 6.30
N GLN A 408 32.19 -5.38 5.67
CA GLN A 408 30.90 -4.78 6.03
C GLN A 408 30.41 -5.28 7.40
N VAL A 409 30.52 -6.58 7.68
CA VAL A 409 30.15 -7.18 8.97
C VAL A 409 30.99 -6.57 10.10
N ASN A 410 32.31 -6.50 9.92
CA ASN A 410 33.21 -5.92 10.91
C ASN A 410 32.91 -4.43 11.19
N ARG A 411 32.55 -3.68 10.15
CA ARG A 411 32.14 -2.27 10.29
C ARG A 411 30.83 -2.13 11.07
N LEU A 412 29.80 -2.89 10.71
CA LEU A 412 28.51 -2.87 11.42
C LEU A 412 28.67 -3.27 12.88
N TYR A 413 29.49 -4.30 13.15
CA TYR A 413 29.82 -4.70 14.51
C TYR A 413 30.46 -3.56 15.31
N ALA A 414 31.45 -2.88 14.73
CA ALA A 414 32.09 -1.73 15.37
C ALA A 414 31.11 -0.57 15.63
N ASP A 415 30.22 -0.28 14.67
CA ASP A 415 29.19 0.76 14.81
C ASP A 415 28.19 0.43 15.93
N VAL A 416 27.77 -0.84 16.04
CA VAL A 416 26.88 -1.31 17.13
C VAL A 416 27.56 -1.22 18.49
N VAL A 417 28.81 -1.67 18.61
CA VAL A 417 29.58 -1.57 19.87
C VAL A 417 29.79 -0.11 20.28
N ALA A 418 30.09 0.77 19.33
CA ALA A 418 30.22 2.19 19.60
C ALA A 418 28.89 2.82 20.03
N TRP A 419 27.77 2.41 19.41
CA TRP A 419 26.43 2.85 19.79
C TRP A 419 26.04 2.35 21.19
N SER A 420 26.26 1.06 21.50
CA SER A 420 25.91 0.48 22.79
C SER A 420 26.68 1.14 23.94
N SER A 421 27.99 1.35 23.77
CA SER A 421 28.81 2.06 24.75
C SER A 421 28.33 3.49 24.99
N ARG A 422 27.89 4.20 23.94
CA ARG A 422 27.30 5.55 24.07
C ARG A 422 25.95 5.53 24.77
N LEU A 423 25.12 4.52 24.50
CA LEU A 423 23.82 4.34 25.15
C LEU A 423 24.01 4.08 26.65
N GLU A 424 24.87 3.13 27.01
CA GLU A 424 25.19 2.80 28.40
C GLU A 424 25.74 4.02 29.16
N SER A 425 26.64 4.79 28.53
CA SER A 425 27.17 6.01 29.15
C SER A 425 26.10 7.07 29.40
N LYS A 426 25.09 7.20 28.53
CA LYS A 426 24.00 8.17 28.72
C LYS A 426 23.00 7.71 29.76
N CYS A 427 22.55 6.45 29.69
CA CYS A 427 21.65 5.87 30.68
C CYS A 427 22.27 5.87 32.08
N GLY A 428 23.58 5.62 32.20
CA GLY A 428 24.30 5.69 33.48
C GLY A 428 24.35 7.10 34.08
N GLN A 429 24.50 8.14 33.24
CA GLN A 429 24.50 9.54 33.68
C GLN A 429 23.12 10.01 34.16
N ASP A 430 22.04 9.55 33.50
CA ASP A 430 20.67 9.91 33.90
C ASP A 430 20.25 9.23 35.22
N LEU A 431 20.76 8.03 35.52
CA LEU A 431 20.53 7.34 36.80
C LEU A 431 21.27 7.98 37.97
N GLU A 432 22.50 8.47 37.76
CA GLU A 432 23.23 9.24 38.78
C GLU A 432 22.62 10.63 38.99
N GLY A 433 22.04 11.25 37.94
CA GLY A 433 21.34 12.53 38.02
C GLY A 433 19.97 12.46 38.70
N ALA A 434 19.28 11.32 38.67
CA ALA A 434 18.01 11.11 39.37
C ALA A 434 18.17 10.67 40.84
N ALA A 435 19.39 10.30 41.26
CA ALA A 435 19.73 9.91 42.63
C ALA A 435 20.34 11.06 43.46
N ALA A 436 20.49 12.25 42.89
CA ALA A 436 20.89 13.50 43.55
C ALA A 436 19.70 14.47 43.60
#